data_AF-A0A2S9YBL0-F1
#
_entry.id   AF-A0A2S9YBL0-F1
#
_cell.length_a   1.000
_cell.length_b   1.000
_cell.length_c   1.000
_cell.angle_alpha   90.00
_cell.angle_beta   90.00
_cell.angle_gamma   90.00
#
_symmetry.space_group_name_H-M   'P 1'
#
loop_
_entity.id
_entity.type
_entity.pdbx_description
1 polymer ?
#
loop_
_entity_poly.entity_id
_entity_poly.type
_entity_poly.pdbx_seq_one_letter_code
_entity_poly.pdbx_strand_id
1 'polypeptide(L)'
;MVSKANREFIAELKAQDPFTGTLVPIGDTGDFAKVRFVMRGEWAFYQEGGRATLLEAFAGRGVINRRSIKRWDNGKKITDEEREGIIERVSVALRQAGNEEIRVL
;
A
#
# COMPACT_ATOMS: atom_id res chain seq x y z
N MET A 1 -15.68 9.42 0.52
CA MET A 1 -16.10 8.09 1.01
C MET A 1 -15.43 7.06 0.11
N VAL A 2 -14.84 5.98 0.64
CA VAL A 2 -14.30 4.90 -0.21
C VAL A 2 -15.47 4.21 -0.89
N SER A 3 -15.42 4.04 -2.22
CA SER A 3 -16.54 3.44 -2.98
C SER A 3 -16.83 2.02 -2.49
N LYS A 4 -18.05 1.51 -2.73
CA LYS A 4 -18.39 0.11 -2.41
C LYS A 4 -17.45 -0.87 -3.14
N ALA A 5 -17.21 -0.63 -4.43
CA ALA A 5 -16.28 -1.41 -5.25
C ALA A 5 -14.86 -1.46 -4.67
N ASN A 6 -14.33 -0.34 -4.19
CA ASN A 6 -12.99 -0.32 -3.57
C ASN A 6 -12.94 -1.15 -2.28
N ARG A 7 -14.03 -1.17 -1.49
CA ARG A 7 -14.10 -1.98 -0.27
C ARG A 7 -14.16 -3.48 -0.57
N GLU A 8 -14.95 -3.88 -1.57
CA GLU A 8 -15.01 -5.27 -2.02
C GLU A 8 -13.65 -5.73 -2.57
N PHE A 9 -13.02 -4.91 -3.41
CA PHE A 9 -11.69 -5.22 -3.95
C PHE A 9 -10.62 -5.34 -2.85
N ILE A 10 -10.63 -4.44 -1.85
CA ILE A 10 -9.75 -4.56 -0.69
C ILE A 10 -10.01 -5.88 0.07
N ALA A 11 -11.27 -6.26 0.27
CA ALA A 11 -11.62 -7.49 0.98
C ALA A 11 -11.10 -8.73 0.25
N GLU A 12 -11.23 -8.78 -1.08
CA GLU A 12 -10.67 -9.85 -1.92
C GLU A 12 -9.14 -9.95 -1.76
N LEU A 13 -8.43 -8.81 -1.83
CA LEU A 13 -6.97 -8.78 -1.67
C LEU A 13 -6.51 -9.20 -0.27
N LYS A 14 -7.27 -8.84 0.78
CA LYS A 14 -6.99 -9.26 2.16
C LYS A 14 -7.16 -10.77 2.35
N ALA A 15 -8.16 -11.35 1.71
CA ALA A 15 -8.50 -12.77 1.80
C ALA A 15 -7.60 -13.66 0.92
N GLN A 16 -6.74 -13.07 0.09
CA GLN A 16 -5.89 -13.81 -0.82
C GLN A 16 -4.84 -14.65 -0.07
N ASP A 17 -4.89 -15.97 -0.28
CA ASP A 17 -3.95 -16.95 0.26
C ASP A 17 -3.60 -18.00 -0.84
N PRO A 18 -2.31 -18.17 -1.22
CA PRO A 18 -1.17 -17.39 -0.78
C PRO A 18 -1.26 -15.93 -1.26
N PHE A 19 -0.77 -15.01 -0.44
CA PHE A 19 -0.66 -13.60 -0.83
C PHE A 19 0.36 -13.46 -1.97
N THR A 20 -0.04 -12.83 -3.07
CA THR A 20 0.84 -12.58 -4.22
C THR A 20 1.23 -11.10 -4.25
N GLY A 21 2.35 -10.77 -3.62
CA GLY A 21 2.90 -9.42 -3.54
C GLY A 21 4.17 -9.40 -2.69
N THR A 22 4.57 -8.21 -2.27
CA THR A 22 5.75 -8.00 -1.42
C THR A 22 5.35 -8.02 0.06
N LEU A 23 6.10 -8.76 0.87
CA LEU A 23 6.08 -8.63 2.32
C LEU A 23 7.21 -7.70 2.75
N VAL A 24 6.87 -6.58 3.37
CA VAL A 24 7.82 -5.57 3.82
C VAL A 24 7.87 -5.59 5.35
N PRO A 25 9.03 -5.82 5.99
CA PRO A 25 9.15 -5.79 7.44
C PRO A 25 8.68 -4.48 8.07
N ILE A 26 8.10 -4.56 9.27
CA ILE A 26 7.69 -3.41 10.06
C ILE A 26 8.58 -3.34 11.31
N GLY A 27 9.62 -2.50 11.24
CA GLY A 27 10.61 -2.41 12.32
C GLY A 27 11.22 -3.78 12.65
N ASP A 28 11.49 -4.02 13.93
CA ASP A 28 12.16 -5.23 14.43
C ASP A 28 11.20 -6.24 15.07
N THR A 29 9.88 -6.06 14.93
CA THR A 29 8.87 -6.88 15.65
C THR A 29 8.62 -8.25 15.01
N GLY A 30 9.14 -8.48 13.80
CA GLY A 30 8.81 -9.66 12.99
C GLY A 30 7.47 -9.54 12.24
N ASP A 31 6.79 -8.40 12.35
CA ASP A 31 5.58 -8.11 11.58
C ASP A 31 5.91 -7.67 10.15
N PHE A 32 4.98 -7.91 9.23
CA PHE A 32 5.10 -7.52 7.83
C PHE A 32 3.88 -6.76 7.34
N ALA A 33 4.14 -5.73 6.53
CA ALA A 33 3.14 -5.11 5.68
C ALA A 33 3.04 -5.88 4.36
N LYS A 34 1.82 -6.08 3.88
CA LYS A 34 1.55 -6.62 2.55
C LYS A 34 1.44 -5.47 1.56
N VAL A 35 2.25 -5.49 0.51
CA VAL A 35 2.20 -4.51 -0.58
C VAL A 35 1.98 -5.24 -1.91
N ARG A 36 0.97 -4.83 -2.68
CA ARG A 36 0.72 -5.37 -4.02
C ARG A 36 0.37 -4.24 -4.98
N PHE A 37 1.12 -4.12 -6.07
CA PHE A 37 0.73 -3.24 -7.17
C PHE A 37 -0.42 -3.86 -7.97
N VAL A 38 -1.46 -3.06 -8.20
CA VAL A 38 -2.73 -3.45 -8.84
C VAL A 38 -3.08 -2.45 -9.94
N MET A 39 -4.12 -2.74 -10.72
CA MET A 39 -4.57 -1.87 -11.83
C MET A 39 -3.42 -1.51 -12.78
N ARG A 40 -2.75 -2.53 -13.33
CA ARG A 40 -1.58 -2.38 -14.20
C ARG A 40 -0.39 -1.64 -13.57
N GLY A 41 -0.35 -1.58 -12.24
CA GLY A 41 0.72 -0.95 -11.48
C GLY A 41 0.55 0.55 -11.31
N GLU A 42 -0.67 1.10 -11.46
CA GLU A 42 -0.97 2.51 -11.17
C GLU A 42 -1.43 2.72 -9.72
N TRP A 43 -1.80 1.63 -9.04
CA TRP A 43 -2.25 1.63 -7.66
C TRP A 43 -1.46 0.60 -6.85
N ALA A 44 -1.35 0.83 -5.55
CA ALA A 44 -0.88 -0.15 -4.58
C ALA A 44 -1.97 -0.45 -3.55
N PHE A 45 -2.15 -1.74 -3.28
CA PHE A 45 -2.76 -2.24 -2.06
C PHE A 45 -1.70 -2.31 -0.98
N TYR A 46 -2.02 -1.76 0.18
CA TYR A 46 -1.21 -1.81 1.39
C TYR A 46 -2.05 -2.38 2.54
N GLN A 47 -1.52 -3.34 3.28
CA GLN A 47 -2.15 -3.87 4.50
C GLN A 47 -1.15 -4.02 5.64
N GLU A 48 -1.56 -3.59 6.83
CA GLU A 48 -0.81 -3.67 8.09
C GLU A 48 -1.78 -3.87 9.25
N GLY A 49 -1.49 -4.83 10.15
CA GLY A 49 -2.29 -5.04 11.37
C GLY A 49 -3.79 -5.24 11.10
N GLY A 50 -4.14 -5.92 10.00
CA GLY A 50 -5.52 -6.16 9.59
C GLY A 50 -6.25 -4.98 8.94
N ARG A 51 -5.65 -3.79 8.91
CA ARG A 51 -6.17 -2.59 8.21
C ARG A 51 -5.54 -2.52 6.83
N ALA A 52 -6.28 -1.99 5.86
CA ALA A 52 -5.79 -1.87 4.49
C ALA A 52 -6.16 -0.53 3.85
N THR A 53 -5.41 -0.12 2.84
CA THR A 53 -5.73 1.02 1.99
C THR A 53 -5.31 0.77 0.55
N LEU A 54 -5.99 1.43 -0.38
CA LEU A 54 -5.53 1.62 -1.74
C LEU A 54 -4.92 3.01 -1.84
N LEU A 55 -3.78 3.11 -2.51
CA LEU A 55 -3.12 4.37 -2.81
C LEU A 55 -2.66 4.39 -4.27
N GLU A 56 -2.56 5.57 -4.84
CA GLU A 56 -1.97 5.76 -6.18
C GLU A 56 -0.45 5.65 -6.06
N ALA A 57 0.11 4.66 -6.76
CA ALA A 57 1.53 4.40 -6.81
C ALA A 57 1.86 3.79 -8.18
N PHE A 58 2.63 4.53 -8.99
CA PHE A 58 2.98 4.17 -10.36
C PHE A 58 4.25 3.33 -10.34
N ALA A 59 4.09 2.01 -10.27
CA ALA A 59 5.16 1.04 -10.12
C ALA A 59 6.24 1.15 -11.21
N GLY A 60 5.83 1.40 -12.46
CA GLY A 60 6.76 1.56 -13.59
C GLY A 60 7.51 2.89 -13.62
N ARG A 61 7.25 3.81 -12.68
CA ARG A 61 7.88 5.14 -12.62
C ARG A 61 8.48 5.48 -11.25
N GLY A 62 8.34 4.59 -10.26
CA GLY A 62 8.79 4.86 -8.89
C GLY A 62 8.07 6.05 -8.24
N VAL A 63 6.79 6.31 -8.57
CA VAL A 63 6.05 7.47 -8.04
C VAL A 63 4.99 7.04 -7.02
N ILE A 64 4.91 7.75 -5.90
CA ILE A 64 3.84 7.62 -4.90
C ILE A 64 3.09 8.95 -4.80
N ASN A 65 1.77 8.95 -4.96
CA ASN A 65 0.96 10.14 -4.68
C ASN A 65 0.54 10.15 -3.21
N ARG A 66 1.22 10.96 -2.39
CA ARG A 66 0.95 11.10 -0.96
C ARG A 66 -0.49 11.47 -0.67
N ARG A 67 -1.08 12.32 -1.52
CA ARG A 67 -2.45 12.82 -1.33
C ARG A 67 -3.50 11.73 -1.46
N SER A 68 -3.18 10.59 -2.09
CA SER A 68 -4.09 9.45 -2.19
C SER A 68 -4.24 8.66 -0.88
N ILE A 69 -3.29 8.79 0.06
CA ILE A 69 -3.23 8.05 1.32
C ILE A 69 -4.08 8.75 2.40
N LYS A 70 -5.39 8.51 2.36
CA LYS A 70 -6.37 9.28 3.17
C LYS A 70 -7.01 8.49 4.31
N ARG A 71 -7.45 7.26 4.05
CA ARG A 71 -8.28 6.48 4.98
C ARG A 71 -7.99 4.99 4.87
N TRP A 72 -8.06 4.32 6.00
CA TRP A 72 -8.12 2.88 6.09
C TRP A 72 -9.46 2.35 5.56
N ASP A 73 -9.51 1.06 5.23
CA ASP A 73 -10.68 0.30 4.78
C ASP A 73 -11.83 0.30 5.80
N ASN A 74 -11.51 0.39 7.08
CA ASN A 74 -12.47 0.59 8.17
C ASN A 74 -13.02 2.03 8.28
N GLY A 75 -12.63 2.93 7.37
CA GLY A 75 -13.08 4.32 7.31
C GLY A 75 -12.33 5.29 8.22
N LYS A 76 -11.44 4.82 9.11
CA LYS A 76 -10.61 5.71 9.95
C LYS A 76 -9.64 6.51 9.09
N LYS A 77 -9.38 7.76 9.49
CA LYS A 77 -8.39 8.63 8.81
C LYS A 77 -6.99 8.08 9.07
N ILE A 78 -6.15 8.10 8.04
CA ILE A 78 -4.71 7.80 8.17
C ILE A 78 -4.02 9.03 8.75
N THR A 79 -3.29 8.87 9.86
CA THR A 79 -2.51 9.97 10.46
C THR A 79 -1.29 10.33 9.62
N ASP A 80 -0.59 11.40 9.98
CA ASP A 80 0.59 11.81 9.21
C ASP A 80 1.75 10.82 9.42
N GLU A 81 1.91 10.31 10.65
CA GLU A 81 2.88 9.28 11.01
C GLU A 81 2.58 7.95 10.32
N GLU A 82 1.31 7.51 10.33
CA GLU A 82 0.90 6.31 9.58
C GLU A 82 1.17 6.48 8.09
N ARG A 83 0.96 7.67 7.54
CA ARG A 83 1.21 7.96 6.13
C ARG A 83 2.69 7.86 5.78
N GLU A 84 3.58 8.39 6.62
CA GLU A 84 5.03 8.22 6.39
C GLU A 84 5.42 6.74 6.40
N GLY A 85 4.91 5.96 7.35
CA GLY A 85 5.19 4.52 7.41
C GLY A 85 4.70 3.77 6.16
N ILE A 86 3.52 4.12 5.65
CA ILE A 86 3.02 3.56 4.38
C ILE A 86 3.94 3.95 3.22
N ILE A 87 4.34 5.21 3.11
CA ILE A 87 5.22 5.69 2.04
C ILE A 87 6.57 4.98 2.07
N GLU A 88 7.17 4.86 3.24
CA GLU A 88 8.44 4.14 3.43
C GLU A 88 8.34 2.71 2.91
N ARG A 89 7.32 1.96 3.35
CA ARG A 89 7.17 0.54 3.00
C ARG A 89 6.79 0.33 1.54
N VAL A 90 5.96 1.19 0.97
CA VAL A 90 5.66 1.17 -0.47
C VAL A 90 6.91 1.54 -1.28
N SER A 91 7.75 2.45 -0.79
CA SER A 91 9.04 2.77 -1.41
C SER A 91 9.98 1.58 -1.43
N VAL A 92 10.04 0.80 -0.33
CA VAL A 92 10.80 -0.47 -0.30
C VAL A 92 10.27 -1.44 -1.36
N ALA A 93 8.95 -1.61 -1.47
CA ALA A 93 8.36 -2.47 -2.49
C ALA A 93 8.65 -1.99 -3.92
N LEU A 94 8.64 -0.68 -4.18
CA LEU A 94 9.03 -0.10 -5.47
C LEU A 94 10.50 -0.34 -5.81
N ARG A 95 11.40 -0.23 -4.82
CA ARG A 95 12.83 -0.54 -4.99
C ARG A 95 13.05 -2.01 -5.31
N GLN A 96 12.35 -2.91 -4.61
CA GLN A 96 12.41 -4.34 -4.91
C GLN A 96 11.84 -4.68 -6.30
N ALA A 97 10.92 -3.86 -6.82
CA ALA A 97 10.42 -3.95 -8.19
C ALA A 97 11.38 -3.35 -9.24
N GLY A 98 12.55 -2.84 -8.83
CA GLY A 98 13.60 -2.34 -9.74
C GLY A 98 13.67 -0.83 -9.90
N ASN A 99 12.94 -0.03 -9.10
CA ASN A 99 13.04 1.43 -9.16
C ASN A 99 14.20 1.93 -8.27
N GLU A 100 15.17 2.62 -8.87
CA GLU A 100 16.30 3.19 -8.13
C GLU A 100 15.95 4.50 -7.41
N GLU A 101 15.15 5.34 -8.08
CA GLU A 101 14.66 6.62 -7.56
C GLU A 101 13.17 6.51 -7.23
N ILE A 102 12.78 6.97 -6.03
CA ILE A 102 11.37 7.05 -5.61
C ILE A 102 10.99 8.51 -5.43
N ARG A 103 9.91 8.94 -6.09
CA ARG A 103 9.37 10.30 -6.00
C ARG A 103 8.03 10.29 -5.29
N VAL A 104 7.89 11.17 -4.31
CA VAL A 104 6.64 11.36 -3.56
C VAL A 104 6.04 12.71 -3.96
N LEU A 105 4.80 12.70 -4.46
CA LEU A 105 4.06 13.87 -4.95
C LEU A 105 2.89 14.24 -4.03
#